data_AF-K1UBJ4-F1
#
_entry.id   AF-K1UBJ4-F1
#
_cell.length_a   1.000
_cell.length_b   1.000
_cell.length_c   1.000
_cell.angle_alpha   90.00
_cell.angle_beta   90.00
_cell.angle_gamma   90.00
#
_symmetry.space_group_name_H-M   'P 1'
#
loop_
_entity.id
_entity.type
_entity.pdbx_description
1 polymer ?
#
loop_
_entity_poly.entity_id
_entity_poly.type
_entity_poly.pdbx_seq_one_letter_code
_entity_poly.pdbx_strand_id
1 'polypeptide(L)'
;TQKKFYPYFKSRGIDLYTQYAFHRHFCLATKHREDGAAYTNLAFPLTLPKGDGTVVGFEERGRARMDGSGSYKGKAEGSNSSEGLWIASPAQTPLAEAKRIYWFESAYDAMAYYQLNQKWDKELRKGVFVSTGGAPSQQQFKAMIKATPRAYHHLCFDQDRAGQIFAINFALTQAGKTFTSNVTKDDKLLVRISGEENQNYEIKLEPFDFHRIIGTLLRPKEIYREDGTLDYRTIGDGYLQEMSMVCQDEYEIALAEGSASEETLEGMRQNI
;
A
#
# COMPACT_ATOMS: atom_id res chain seq x y z
N THR A 1 4.76 -17.76 -22.59
CA THR A 1 3.56 -18.45 -22.07
C THR A 1 3.48 -18.21 -20.56
N GLN A 2 2.30 -18.02 -19.97
CA GLN A 2 2.17 -17.76 -18.51
C GLN A 2 2.39 -19.00 -17.63
N LYS A 3 2.37 -20.21 -18.21
CA LYS A 3 2.54 -21.49 -17.50
C LYS A 3 3.76 -21.53 -16.57
N LYS A 4 4.86 -20.85 -16.93
CA LYS A 4 6.08 -20.81 -16.12
C LYS A 4 5.91 -20.10 -14.75
N PHE A 5 4.92 -19.22 -14.64
CA PHE A 5 4.65 -18.47 -13.41
C PHE A 5 3.63 -19.14 -12.50
N TYR A 6 2.86 -20.11 -13.01
CA TYR A 6 1.81 -20.81 -12.27
C TYR A 6 2.25 -21.30 -10.86
N PRO A 7 3.44 -21.91 -10.67
CA PRO A 7 3.87 -22.38 -9.35
C PRO A 7 4.03 -21.27 -8.29
N TYR A 8 4.19 -20.02 -8.71
CA TYR A 8 4.37 -18.87 -7.81
C TYR A 8 3.03 -18.24 -7.42
N PHE A 9 2.05 -18.28 -8.32
CA PHE A 9 0.74 -17.64 -8.13
C PHE A 9 -0.34 -18.58 -7.57
N LYS A 10 -0.27 -19.90 -7.82
CA LYS A 10 -1.32 -20.86 -7.44
C LYS A 10 -1.68 -20.80 -5.96
N SER A 11 -0.68 -20.87 -5.07
CA SER A 11 -0.91 -20.86 -3.62
C SER A 11 -1.37 -19.51 -3.09
N ARG A 12 -1.33 -18.46 -3.91
CA ARG A 12 -1.76 -17.10 -3.58
C ARG A 12 -3.14 -16.77 -4.15
N GLY A 13 -3.77 -17.71 -4.87
CA GLY A 13 -5.08 -17.50 -5.48
C GLY A 13 -5.11 -16.45 -6.59
N ILE A 14 -3.95 -16.05 -7.13
CA ILE A 14 -3.87 -15.07 -8.22
C ILE A 14 -4.14 -15.78 -9.55
N ASP A 15 -5.26 -15.44 -10.19
CA ASP A 15 -5.75 -16.08 -11.40
C ASP A 15 -5.01 -15.63 -12.67
N LEU A 16 -5.32 -16.28 -13.79
CA LEU A 16 -4.66 -15.99 -15.07
C LEU A 16 -5.04 -14.62 -15.65
N TYR A 17 -6.23 -14.09 -15.32
CA TYR A 17 -6.65 -12.77 -15.79
C TYR A 17 -5.83 -11.67 -15.13
N THR A 18 -5.59 -11.80 -13.83
CA THR A 18 -4.76 -10.89 -13.03
C THR A 18 -3.29 -11.00 -13.43
N GLN A 19 -2.78 -12.23 -13.60
CA GLN A 19 -1.46 -12.44 -14.18
C GLN A 19 -1.33 -11.80 -15.56
N TYR A 20 -2.38 -11.84 -16.39
CA TYR A 20 -2.40 -11.19 -17.69
C TYR A 20 -2.45 -9.66 -17.58
N ALA A 21 -3.24 -9.09 -16.67
CA ALA A 21 -3.27 -7.66 -16.43
C ALA A 21 -1.87 -7.09 -16.10
N PHE A 22 -1.09 -7.83 -15.32
CA PHE A 22 0.23 -7.40 -14.86
C PHE A 22 1.43 -8.07 -15.57
N HIS A 23 1.22 -8.75 -16.70
CA HIS A 23 2.27 -9.61 -17.30
C HIS A 23 3.57 -8.89 -17.72
N ARG A 24 3.55 -7.56 -17.84
CA ARG A 24 4.72 -6.72 -18.13
C ARG A 24 5.50 -6.32 -16.88
N HIS A 25 4.93 -6.55 -15.71
CA HIS A 25 5.39 -6.04 -14.43
C HIS A 25 5.95 -7.14 -13.52
N PHE A 26 6.15 -8.35 -14.03
CA PHE A 26 6.86 -9.40 -13.30
C PHE A 26 7.65 -10.30 -14.26
N CYS A 27 8.73 -10.88 -13.75
CA CYS A 27 9.60 -11.78 -14.49
C CYS A 27 10.08 -12.93 -13.59
N LEU A 28 10.88 -13.84 -14.15
CA LEU A 28 11.64 -14.80 -13.34
C LEU A 28 13.08 -14.30 -13.29
N ALA A 29 13.63 -14.19 -12.08
CA ALA A 29 15.04 -13.85 -11.87
C ALA A 29 15.76 -15.07 -11.29
N THR A 30 16.96 -15.36 -11.81
CA THR A 30 17.77 -16.50 -11.39
C THR A 30 19.09 -16.02 -10.80
N LYS A 31 19.33 -16.32 -9.51
CA LYS A 31 20.63 -16.11 -8.87
C LYS A 31 21.50 -17.34 -9.08
N HIS A 32 22.64 -17.14 -9.73
CA HIS A 32 23.69 -18.14 -9.84
C HIS A 32 24.69 -17.97 -8.69
N ARG A 33 25.07 -19.07 -8.05
CA ARG A 33 26.05 -19.11 -6.97
C ARG A 33 27.39 -19.66 -7.46
N GLU A 34 28.44 -19.33 -6.72
CA GLU A 34 29.80 -19.83 -6.94
C GLU A 34 29.89 -21.37 -6.83
N ASP A 35 29.04 -21.98 -6.01
CA ASP A 35 28.92 -23.44 -5.85
C ASP A 35 28.19 -24.14 -7.03
N GLY A 36 27.80 -23.39 -8.07
CA GLY A 36 27.06 -23.89 -9.23
C GLY A 36 25.55 -24.00 -9.02
N ALA A 37 25.03 -23.74 -7.81
CA ALA A 37 23.59 -23.73 -7.56
C ALA A 37 22.91 -22.52 -8.24
N ALA A 38 21.66 -22.72 -8.66
CA ALA A 38 20.83 -21.66 -9.22
C ALA A 38 19.45 -21.64 -8.58
N TYR A 39 19.02 -20.47 -8.10
CA TYR A 39 17.70 -20.29 -7.50
C TYR A 39 16.88 -19.31 -8.34
N THR A 40 15.69 -19.75 -8.76
CA THR A 40 14.80 -18.95 -9.58
C THR A 40 13.57 -18.50 -8.80
N ASN A 41 13.40 -17.20 -8.66
CA ASN A 41 12.28 -16.55 -7.99
C ASN A 41 11.37 -15.85 -9.01
N LEU A 42 10.09 -15.71 -8.65
CA LEU A 42 9.25 -14.67 -9.25
C LEU A 42 9.79 -13.32 -8.77
N ALA A 43 9.97 -12.39 -9.69
CA ALA A 43 10.56 -11.09 -9.41
C ALA A 43 9.66 -9.97 -9.93
N PHE A 44 9.53 -8.93 -9.14
CA PHE A 44 8.79 -7.71 -9.39
C PHE A 44 9.81 -6.57 -9.52
N PRO A 45 10.07 -6.08 -10.75
CA PRO A 45 11.11 -5.08 -10.99
C PRO A 45 10.82 -3.76 -10.26
N LEU A 46 11.81 -3.26 -9.52
CA LEU A 46 11.75 -1.96 -8.84
C LEU A 46 12.30 -0.89 -9.78
N THR A 47 11.60 0.24 -9.89
CA THR A 47 12.00 1.40 -10.70
C THR A 47 11.84 2.69 -9.88
N LEU A 48 12.39 3.79 -10.38
CA LEU A 48 12.23 5.12 -9.76
C LEU A 48 11.04 5.87 -10.41
N PRO A 49 10.16 6.52 -9.64
CA PRO A 49 8.99 7.25 -10.19
C PRO A 49 9.30 8.32 -11.24
N LYS A 50 10.50 8.93 -11.22
CA LYS A 50 10.97 9.88 -12.25
C LYS A 50 12.20 9.38 -13.00
N GLY A 51 12.41 8.06 -13.03
CA GLY A 51 13.50 7.44 -13.78
C GLY A 51 13.17 7.27 -15.26
N ASP A 52 14.12 6.70 -15.99
CA ASP A 52 14.01 6.30 -17.41
C ASP A 52 13.40 4.89 -17.58
N GLY A 53 12.88 4.29 -16.50
CA GLY A 53 12.41 2.91 -16.46
C GLY A 53 13.50 1.89 -16.13
N THR A 54 14.74 2.33 -15.85
CA THR A 54 15.81 1.44 -15.39
C THR A 54 15.40 0.71 -14.12
N VAL A 55 15.60 -0.61 -14.13
CA VAL A 55 15.36 -1.48 -12.99
C VAL A 55 16.50 -1.27 -11.97
N VAL A 56 16.13 -0.85 -10.77
CA VAL A 56 17.05 -0.57 -9.64
C VAL A 56 17.00 -1.64 -8.56
N GLY A 57 16.33 -2.76 -8.82
CA GLY A 57 16.22 -3.88 -7.90
C GLY A 57 15.04 -4.79 -8.23
N PHE A 58 14.83 -5.80 -7.41
CA PHE A 58 13.69 -6.69 -7.52
C PHE A 58 13.11 -6.98 -6.13
N GLU A 59 11.79 -6.89 -6.00
CA GLU A 59 11.09 -7.65 -4.96
C GLU A 59 10.96 -9.10 -5.45
N GLU A 60 11.31 -10.07 -4.60
CA GLU A 60 11.35 -11.49 -4.96
C GLU A 60 10.39 -12.35 -4.14
N ARG A 61 9.87 -13.39 -4.80
CA ARG A 61 8.98 -14.41 -4.24
C ARG A 61 9.38 -15.79 -4.74
N GLY A 62 9.71 -16.66 -3.79
CA GLY A 62 9.97 -18.07 -4.05
C GLY A 62 8.68 -18.87 -4.25
N ARG A 63 8.86 -20.13 -4.60
CA ARG A 63 7.75 -21.09 -4.64
C ARG A 63 7.32 -21.45 -3.22
N ALA A 64 6.05 -21.79 -3.06
CA ALA A 64 5.59 -22.47 -1.84
C ALA A 64 6.36 -23.79 -1.68
N ARG A 65 6.81 -24.09 -0.46
CA ARG A 65 7.49 -25.36 -0.17
C ARG A 65 6.46 -26.46 0.04
N MET A 66 6.84 -27.70 -0.29
CA MET A 66 5.93 -28.84 -0.21
C MET A 66 5.59 -29.23 1.24
N ASP A 67 6.45 -28.88 2.20
CA ASP A 67 6.27 -29.15 3.63
C ASP A 67 5.32 -28.15 4.31
N GLY A 68 4.70 -27.24 3.56
CA GLY A 68 3.83 -26.18 4.08
C GLY A 68 4.58 -25.04 4.76
N SER A 69 5.92 -25.12 4.88
CA SER A 69 6.70 -23.97 5.33
C SER A 69 6.67 -22.86 4.28
N GLY A 70 6.70 -21.61 4.73
CA GLY A 70 6.49 -20.44 3.86
C GLY A 70 7.42 -20.39 2.64
N SER A 71 7.03 -19.60 1.64
CA SER A 71 7.88 -19.30 0.49
C SER A 71 8.95 -18.26 0.84
N TYR A 72 10.10 -18.29 0.16
CA TYR A 72 11.05 -17.17 0.21
C TYR A 72 10.36 -15.85 -0.15
N LYS A 73 10.59 -14.79 0.64
CA LYS A 73 10.16 -13.41 0.42
C LYS A 73 11.35 -12.51 0.74
N GLY A 74 11.69 -11.60 -0.16
CA GLY A 74 12.80 -10.70 0.04
C GLY A 74 12.95 -9.70 -1.10
N LYS A 75 14.07 -8.99 -1.10
CA LYS A 75 14.54 -8.19 -2.23
C LYS A 75 15.85 -8.76 -2.75
N ALA A 76 16.07 -8.67 -4.05
CA ALA A 76 17.34 -9.09 -4.66
C ALA A 76 18.50 -8.28 -4.05
N GLU A 77 19.65 -8.94 -3.91
CA GLU A 77 20.87 -8.30 -3.43
C GLU A 77 21.25 -7.09 -4.30
N GLY A 78 21.63 -5.98 -3.67
CA GLY A 78 21.93 -4.73 -4.37
C GLY A 78 20.70 -3.91 -4.78
N SER A 79 19.47 -4.36 -4.48
CA SER A 79 18.26 -3.57 -4.74
C SER A 79 18.28 -2.24 -3.97
N ASN A 80 18.00 -1.13 -4.66
CA ASN A 80 17.75 0.17 -4.04
C ASN A 80 16.43 0.12 -3.25
N SER A 81 16.51 -0.35 -2.01
CA SER A 81 15.35 -0.51 -1.13
C SER A 81 14.86 0.82 -0.56
N SER A 82 15.68 1.87 -0.62
CA SER A 82 15.30 3.20 -0.15
C SER A 82 14.44 3.97 -1.13
N GLU A 83 14.55 3.74 -2.44
CA GLU A 83 13.82 4.54 -3.44
C GLU A 83 13.10 3.71 -4.49
N GLY A 84 13.55 2.49 -4.74
CA GLY A 84 12.97 1.60 -5.74
C GLY A 84 11.55 1.17 -5.34
N LEU A 85 10.63 1.28 -6.29
CA LEU A 85 9.24 0.88 -6.15
C LEU A 85 8.85 -0.06 -7.28
N TRP A 86 8.06 -1.08 -6.97
CA TRP A 86 7.35 -1.78 -8.03
C TRP A 86 6.18 -0.89 -8.44
N ILE A 87 6.20 -0.38 -9.67
CA ILE A 87 5.19 0.56 -10.19
C ILE A 87 4.55 -0.10 -11.39
N ALA A 88 3.26 -0.44 -11.27
CA ALA A 88 2.56 -1.22 -12.28
C ALA A 88 1.21 -0.62 -12.63
N SER A 89 0.85 -0.64 -13.90
CA SER A 89 -0.49 -0.26 -14.36
C SER A 89 -0.95 -1.26 -15.42
N PRO A 90 -2.14 -1.89 -15.25
CA PRO A 90 -2.71 -2.78 -16.25
C PRO A 90 -2.91 -2.12 -17.62
N ALA A 91 -3.39 -0.86 -17.62
CA ALA A 91 -3.58 -0.06 -18.83
C ALA A 91 -2.31 0.69 -19.29
N GLN A 92 -1.17 0.49 -18.61
CA GLN A 92 0.07 1.22 -18.86
C GLN A 92 -0.10 2.75 -18.72
N THR A 93 -0.94 3.19 -17.78
CA THR A 93 -1.14 4.62 -17.50
C THR A 93 0.18 5.28 -17.11
N PRO A 94 0.65 6.31 -17.83
CA PRO A 94 1.82 7.07 -17.43
C PRO A 94 1.62 7.75 -16.07
N LEU A 95 2.67 7.83 -15.24
CA LEU A 95 2.57 8.44 -13.91
C LEU A 95 2.07 9.89 -13.94
N ALA A 96 2.45 10.66 -14.97
CA ALA A 96 2.00 12.04 -15.14
C ALA A 96 0.47 12.17 -15.41
N GLU A 97 -0.15 11.09 -15.90
CA GLU A 97 -1.58 11.01 -16.22
C GLU A 97 -2.38 10.22 -15.18
N ALA A 98 -1.68 9.59 -14.23
CA ALA A 98 -2.30 8.76 -13.21
C ALA A 98 -3.21 9.61 -12.31
N LYS A 99 -4.47 9.21 -12.19
CA LYS A 99 -5.45 9.83 -11.29
C LYS A 99 -5.50 9.16 -9.92
N ARG A 100 -5.19 7.87 -9.85
CA ARG A 100 -5.25 7.06 -8.64
C ARG A 100 -4.00 6.19 -8.51
N ILE A 101 -3.36 6.29 -7.35
CA ILE A 101 -2.21 5.51 -6.94
C ILE A 101 -2.63 4.64 -5.76
N TYR A 102 -2.41 3.34 -5.84
CA TYR A 102 -2.73 2.38 -4.78
C TYR A 102 -1.44 1.83 -4.18
N TRP A 103 -1.23 2.02 -2.89
CA TRP A 103 0.00 1.66 -2.17
C TRP A 103 -0.16 0.36 -1.41
N PHE A 104 0.83 -0.53 -1.54
CA PHE A 104 0.86 -1.83 -0.90
C PHE A 104 2.25 -2.15 -0.37
N GLU A 105 2.31 -3.03 0.63
CA GLU A 105 3.60 -3.54 1.13
C GLU A 105 4.21 -4.57 0.17
N SER A 106 3.40 -5.30 -0.59
CA SER A 106 3.88 -6.22 -1.62
C SER A 106 3.14 -6.17 -2.94
N ALA A 107 3.83 -6.57 -4.01
CA ALA A 107 3.21 -6.71 -5.33
C ALA A 107 2.11 -7.79 -5.35
N TYR A 108 2.17 -8.80 -4.46
CA TYR A 108 1.08 -9.77 -4.34
C TYR A 108 -0.20 -9.13 -3.81
N ASP A 109 -0.10 -8.27 -2.79
CA ASP A 109 -1.28 -7.61 -2.20
C ASP A 109 -1.92 -6.67 -3.24
N ALA A 110 -1.09 -5.95 -4.00
CA ALA A 110 -1.54 -5.13 -5.11
C ALA A 110 -2.30 -5.91 -6.18
N MET A 111 -1.77 -7.06 -6.60
CA MET A 111 -2.43 -7.93 -7.58
C MET A 111 -3.71 -8.55 -7.02
N ALA A 112 -3.72 -8.96 -5.75
CA ALA A 112 -4.89 -9.51 -5.08
C ALA A 112 -6.01 -8.47 -4.98
N TYR A 113 -5.68 -7.24 -4.56
CA TYR A 113 -6.62 -6.13 -4.52
C TYR A 113 -7.23 -5.86 -5.90
N TYR A 114 -6.40 -5.82 -6.94
CA TYR A 114 -6.89 -5.68 -8.32
C TYR A 114 -7.87 -6.80 -8.68
N GLN A 115 -7.53 -8.06 -8.37
CA GLN A 115 -8.37 -9.22 -8.67
C GLN A 115 -9.74 -9.13 -8.01
N LEU A 116 -9.79 -8.75 -6.74
CA LEU A 116 -11.02 -8.68 -5.95
C LEU A 116 -11.93 -7.52 -6.42
N ASN A 117 -11.34 -6.40 -6.82
CA ASN A 117 -12.09 -5.16 -7.04
C ASN A 117 -12.37 -4.82 -8.52
N GLN A 118 -11.61 -5.35 -9.49
CA GLN A 118 -11.74 -4.98 -10.92
C GLN A 118 -13.13 -5.27 -11.52
N LYS A 119 -13.91 -6.16 -10.90
CA LYS A 119 -15.26 -6.47 -11.35
C LYS A 119 -16.19 -5.28 -11.14
N TRP A 120 -16.02 -4.58 -10.03
CA TRP A 120 -16.90 -3.50 -9.55
C TRP A 120 -16.35 -2.13 -9.90
N ASP A 121 -15.04 -1.92 -9.77
CA ASP A 121 -14.37 -0.69 -10.22
C ASP A 121 -13.71 -0.91 -11.59
N LYS A 122 -14.38 -0.43 -12.65
CA LYS A 122 -13.85 -0.51 -14.03
C LYS A 122 -12.71 0.45 -14.31
N GLU A 123 -12.55 1.51 -13.51
CA GLU A 123 -11.47 2.47 -13.64
C GLU A 123 -10.17 1.96 -12.99
N LEU A 124 -10.26 0.91 -12.16
CA LEU A 124 -9.13 0.29 -11.50
C LEU A 124 -8.02 -0.16 -12.47
N ARG A 125 -8.38 -0.57 -13.70
CA ARG A 125 -7.41 -0.90 -14.76
C ARG A 125 -6.52 0.27 -15.17
N LYS A 126 -6.98 1.51 -15.00
CA LYS A 126 -6.24 2.75 -15.28
C LYS A 126 -5.43 3.22 -14.07
N GLY A 127 -5.63 2.61 -12.90
CA GLY A 127 -4.87 2.91 -11.70
C GLY A 127 -3.40 2.52 -11.85
N VAL A 128 -2.57 3.13 -10.98
CA VAL A 128 -1.18 2.73 -10.78
C VAL A 128 -1.08 2.05 -9.42
N PHE A 129 -0.55 0.85 -9.43
CA PHE A 129 -0.33 0.01 -8.27
C PHE A 129 1.14 0.10 -7.88
N VAL A 130 1.40 0.34 -6.61
CA VAL A 130 2.73 0.57 -6.08
C VAL A 130 2.99 -0.41 -4.96
N SER A 131 4.09 -1.14 -5.06
CA SER A 131 4.64 -1.86 -3.92
C SER A 131 5.98 -1.30 -3.47
N THR A 132 6.12 -1.17 -2.16
CA THR A 132 7.37 -0.81 -1.46
C THR A 132 8.28 -2.01 -1.20
N GLY A 133 7.81 -3.22 -1.50
CA GLY A 133 8.52 -4.49 -1.29
C GLY A 133 8.82 -4.80 0.19
N GLY A 134 8.01 -4.28 1.11
CA GLY A 134 8.19 -4.31 2.57
C GLY A 134 7.87 -2.95 3.19
N ALA A 135 8.43 -2.67 4.37
CA ALA A 135 8.22 -1.39 5.06
C ALA A 135 8.63 -0.20 4.17
N PRO A 136 7.73 0.78 3.94
CA PRO A 136 7.99 1.93 3.08
C PRO A 136 9.03 2.87 3.69
N SER A 137 9.89 3.40 2.83
CA SER A 137 10.81 4.48 3.16
C SER A 137 10.15 5.85 2.92
N GLN A 138 10.61 6.87 3.64
CA GLN A 138 10.19 8.25 3.34
C GLN A 138 10.58 8.70 1.92
N GLN A 139 11.69 8.20 1.37
CA GLN A 139 12.12 8.60 0.02
C GLN A 139 11.24 8.00 -1.07
N GLN A 140 10.76 6.77 -0.88
CA GLN A 140 9.75 6.16 -1.75
C GLN A 140 8.49 7.03 -1.81
N PHE A 141 7.97 7.47 -0.66
CA PHE A 141 6.82 8.37 -0.59
C PHE A 141 7.12 9.71 -1.28
N LYS A 142 8.23 10.38 -0.93
CA LYS A 142 8.61 11.68 -1.51
C LYS A 142 8.72 11.62 -3.03
N ALA A 143 9.42 10.61 -3.56
CA ALA A 143 9.64 10.46 -4.99
C ALA A 143 8.33 10.27 -5.75
N MET A 144 7.44 9.42 -5.23
CA MET A 144 6.16 9.12 -5.88
C MET A 144 5.18 10.30 -5.79
N ILE A 145 5.02 10.93 -4.62
CA ILE A 145 4.17 12.13 -4.46
C ILE A 145 4.63 13.26 -5.40
N LYS A 146 5.95 13.46 -5.53
CA LYS A 146 6.52 14.44 -6.47
C LYS A 146 6.28 14.07 -7.94
N ALA A 147 6.14 12.79 -8.25
CA ALA A 147 5.84 12.29 -9.60
C ALA A 147 4.35 12.39 -9.93
N THR A 148 3.47 12.28 -8.94
CA THR A 148 2.02 12.25 -9.12
C THR A 148 1.30 13.32 -8.28
N PRO A 149 1.65 14.62 -8.40
CA PRO A 149 1.16 15.68 -7.50
C PRO A 149 -0.35 15.95 -7.59
N ARG A 150 -1.04 15.40 -8.62
CA ARG A 150 -2.48 15.56 -8.84
C ARG A 150 -3.26 14.26 -8.64
N ALA A 151 -2.58 13.17 -8.32
CA ALA A 151 -3.22 11.88 -8.13
C ALA A 151 -3.76 11.76 -6.70
N TYR A 152 -4.81 10.97 -6.55
CA TYR A 152 -5.29 10.49 -5.27
C TYR A 152 -4.47 9.28 -4.85
N HIS A 153 -3.99 9.25 -3.60
CA HIS A 153 -3.18 8.16 -3.08
C HIS A 153 -3.99 7.31 -2.10
N HIS A 154 -4.38 6.10 -2.50
CA HIS A 154 -5.06 5.12 -1.67
C HIS A 154 -4.02 4.26 -0.94
N LEU A 155 -4.08 4.24 0.39
CA LEU A 155 -3.14 3.50 1.23
C LEU A 155 -3.76 2.16 1.63
N CYS A 156 -3.26 1.06 1.04
CA CYS A 156 -3.74 -0.30 1.24
C CYS A 156 -2.65 -1.12 1.95
N PHE A 157 -2.09 -0.58 3.03
CA PHE A 157 -1.14 -1.29 3.89
C PHE A 157 -1.88 -2.31 4.77
N ASP A 158 -1.12 -3.21 5.40
CA ASP A 158 -1.71 -4.22 6.29
C ASP A 158 -2.46 -3.53 7.45
N GLN A 159 -3.58 -4.12 7.88
CA GLN A 159 -4.38 -3.61 9.00
C GLN A 159 -3.76 -3.95 10.36
N ASP A 160 -2.46 -3.72 10.46
CA ASP A 160 -1.69 -3.91 11.67
C ASP A 160 -1.05 -2.60 12.14
N ARG A 161 -0.33 -2.68 13.25
CA ARG A 161 0.35 -1.53 13.84
C ARG A 161 1.35 -0.88 12.88
N ALA A 162 2.04 -1.66 12.06
CA ALA A 162 3.04 -1.14 11.13
C ALA A 162 2.35 -0.38 9.98
N GLY A 163 1.29 -0.95 9.39
CA GLY A 163 0.51 -0.30 8.34
C GLY A 163 -0.12 1.02 8.79
N GLN A 164 -0.64 1.08 10.01
CA GLN A 164 -1.12 2.32 10.63
C GLN A 164 -0.04 3.42 10.70
N ILE A 165 1.18 3.05 11.11
CA ILE A 165 2.32 3.98 11.18
C ILE A 165 2.75 4.40 9.77
N PHE A 166 2.71 3.50 8.79
CA PHE A 166 3.01 3.83 7.40
C PHE A 166 2.05 4.87 6.84
N ALA A 167 0.76 4.78 7.17
CA ALA A 167 -0.22 5.79 6.80
C ALA A 167 0.08 7.16 7.43
N ILE A 168 0.46 7.20 8.72
CA ILE A 168 0.87 8.44 9.39
C ILE A 168 2.12 9.04 8.73
N ASN A 169 3.12 8.21 8.44
CA ASN A 169 4.35 8.64 7.80
C ASN A 169 4.12 9.16 6.38
N PHE A 170 3.20 8.54 5.64
CA PHE A 170 2.78 9.03 4.33
C PHE A 170 2.17 10.43 4.45
N ALA A 171 1.25 10.64 5.39
CA ALA A 171 0.60 11.92 5.66
C ALA A 171 1.60 13.06 5.91
N LEU A 172 2.53 12.83 6.83
CA LEU A 172 3.57 13.79 7.18
C LEU A 172 4.47 14.09 5.98
N THR A 173 4.83 13.06 5.21
CA THR A 173 5.66 13.22 4.02
C THR A 173 4.95 14.06 2.97
N GLN A 174 3.67 13.82 2.76
CA GLN A 174 2.85 14.54 1.79
C GLN A 174 2.60 15.99 2.17
N ALA A 175 2.44 16.27 3.46
CA ALA A 175 2.41 17.62 4.01
C ALA A 175 3.79 18.33 4.00
N GLY A 176 4.81 17.71 3.39
CA GLY A 176 6.14 18.30 3.24
C GLY A 176 6.94 18.38 4.54
N LYS A 177 6.56 17.61 5.57
CA LYS A 177 7.25 17.62 6.87
C LYS A 177 8.58 16.89 6.79
N THR A 178 9.56 17.41 7.53
CA THR A 178 10.78 16.69 7.87
C THR A 178 10.59 16.09 9.26
N PHE A 179 10.63 14.76 9.38
CA PHE A 179 10.27 14.11 10.63
C PHE A 179 11.00 12.78 10.85
N THR A 180 11.03 12.36 12.12
CA THR A 180 11.37 10.98 12.54
C THR A 180 10.20 10.37 13.29
N SER A 181 9.94 9.10 13.07
CA SER A 181 8.88 8.33 13.74
C SER A 181 9.46 7.04 14.32
N ASN A 182 9.25 6.75 15.59
CA ASN A 182 9.69 5.49 16.21
C ASN A 182 8.65 5.00 17.21
N VAL A 183 8.50 3.68 17.33
CA VAL A 183 7.62 3.06 18.32
C VAL A 183 8.39 2.87 19.62
N THR A 184 7.77 3.23 20.75
CA THR A 184 8.32 2.99 22.09
C THR A 184 8.10 1.55 22.53
N LYS A 185 8.75 1.15 23.64
CA LYS A 185 8.48 -0.14 24.27
C LYS A 185 7.03 -0.28 24.76
N ASP A 186 6.36 0.84 25.03
CA ASP A 186 4.98 0.89 25.52
C ASP A 186 3.96 1.05 24.38
N ASP A 187 4.33 0.68 23.15
CA ASP A 187 3.48 0.72 21.95
C ASP A 187 2.89 2.12 21.63
N LYS A 188 3.67 3.17 21.91
CA LYS A 188 3.34 4.55 21.53
C LYS A 188 4.21 5.00 20.36
N LEU A 189 3.65 5.85 19.51
CA LEU A 189 4.41 6.46 18.42
C LEU A 189 5.01 7.79 18.88
N LEU A 190 6.34 7.86 18.87
CA LEU A 190 7.07 9.11 19.00
C LEU A 190 7.29 9.73 17.63
N VAL A 191 6.71 10.91 17.41
CA VAL A 191 6.90 11.70 16.18
C VAL A 191 7.65 12.98 16.54
N ARG A 192 8.77 13.20 15.87
CA ARG A 192 9.52 14.46 15.95
C ARG A 192 9.47 15.15 14.62
N ILE A 193 8.86 16.33 14.55
CA ILE A 193 8.78 17.16 13.34
C ILE A 193 9.81 18.27 13.48
N SER A 194 10.73 18.34 12.52
CA SER A 194 11.77 19.36 12.43
C SER A 194 11.27 20.60 11.69
N GLY A 195 11.60 21.78 12.21
CA GLY A 195 11.23 23.08 11.65
C GLY A 195 12.00 24.21 12.34
N GLU A 196 11.49 25.44 12.27
CA GLU A 196 12.03 26.58 13.05
C GLU A 196 11.99 26.27 14.56
N GLU A 197 10.88 25.69 15.01
CA GLU A 197 10.75 25.08 16.33
C GLU A 197 10.47 23.59 16.17
N ASN A 198 11.26 22.77 16.87
CA ASN A 198 11.07 21.32 16.85
C ASN A 198 9.84 20.94 17.68
N GLN A 199 8.97 20.13 17.10
CA GLN A 199 7.76 19.63 17.76
C GLN A 199 7.93 18.14 18.06
N ASN A 200 7.66 17.74 19.30
CA ASN A 200 7.73 16.35 19.75
C ASN A 200 6.36 15.89 20.22
N TYR A 201 5.90 14.77 19.68
CA TYR A 201 4.62 14.18 20.00
C TYR A 201 4.80 12.74 20.47
N GLU A 202 4.01 12.36 21.46
CA GLU A 202 3.87 10.98 21.92
C GLU A 202 2.39 10.59 21.75
N ILE A 203 2.15 9.65 20.84
CA ILE A 203 0.80 9.32 20.36
C ILE A 203 0.48 7.89 20.76
N LYS A 204 -0.63 7.72 21.47
CA LYS A 204 -1.24 6.40 21.64
C LYS A 204 -1.94 6.02 20.36
N LEU A 205 -1.68 4.82 19.87
CA LEU A 205 -2.30 4.31 18.65
C LEU A 205 -3.57 3.51 18.92
N GLU A 206 -3.97 3.32 20.19
CA GLU A 206 -5.24 2.68 20.56
C GLU A 206 -6.20 3.62 21.31
N PRO A 207 -7.46 3.73 20.88
CA PRO A 207 -7.99 3.23 19.59
C PRO A 207 -7.34 3.97 18.41
N PHE A 208 -7.13 3.28 17.28
CA PHE A 208 -6.54 3.92 16.09
C PHE A 208 -7.56 4.82 15.41
N ASP A 209 -7.30 6.13 15.45
CA ASP A 209 -8.07 7.15 14.74
C ASP A 209 -7.12 8.01 13.92
N PHE A 210 -7.05 7.69 12.63
CA PHE A 210 -6.15 8.36 11.70
C PHE A 210 -6.39 9.87 11.64
N HIS A 211 -7.65 10.31 11.58
CA HIS A 211 -7.99 11.73 11.43
C HIS A 211 -7.62 12.53 12.67
N ARG A 212 -7.91 12.00 13.86
CA ARG A 212 -7.52 12.64 15.12
C ARG A 212 -6.00 12.73 15.27
N ILE A 213 -5.29 11.66 14.91
CA ILE A 213 -3.83 11.63 14.98
C ILE A 213 -3.22 12.67 14.03
N ILE A 214 -3.64 12.69 12.77
CA ILE A 214 -3.13 13.67 11.80
C ILE A 214 -3.54 15.09 12.17
N GLY A 215 -4.75 15.30 12.69
CA GLY A 215 -5.20 16.58 13.24
C GLY A 215 -4.35 17.11 14.40
N THR A 216 -3.69 16.22 15.13
CA THR A 216 -2.75 16.58 16.20
C THR A 216 -1.36 16.92 15.65
N LEU A 217 -0.94 16.19 14.61
CA LEU A 217 0.40 16.27 14.03
C LEU A 217 0.58 17.40 13.01
N LEU A 218 -0.49 17.76 12.31
CA LEU A 218 -0.49 18.77 11.27
C LEU A 218 -1.39 19.94 11.68
N ARG A 219 -1.02 21.17 11.31
CA ARG A 219 -1.87 22.34 11.60
C ARG A 219 -3.12 22.32 10.71
N PRO A 220 -4.25 22.93 11.12
CA PRO A 220 -5.44 22.99 10.28
C PRO A 220 -5.18 23.55 8.88
N LYS A 221 -4.36 24.59 8.69
CA LYS A 221 -4.01 25.08 7.34
C LYS A 221 -3.25 24.08 6.46
N GLU A 222 -2.72 23.01 7.05
CA GLU A 222 -1.99 21.93 6.38
C GLU A 222 -2.91 20.71 6.12
N ILE A 223 -4.15 20.75 6.59
CA ILE A 223 -5.19 19.73 6.49
C ILE A 223 -6.41 20.26 5.69
N TYR A 224 -6.67 21.57 5.75
CA TYR A 224 -7.81 22.25 5.16
C TYR A 224 -7.37 23.17 4.02
N ARG A 225 -8.19 23.25 2.98
CA ARG A 225 -8.05 24.23 1.90
C ARG A 225 -8.38 25.64 2.38
N GLU A 226 -8.01 26.65 1.58
CA GLU A 226 -8.38 28.05 1.83
C GLU A 226 -9.89 28.27 1.93
N ASP A 227 -10.70 27.38 1.34
CA ASP A 227 -12.17 27.41 1.40
C ASP A 227 -12.78 26.72 2.64
N GLY A 228 -11.95 26.23 3.57
CA GLY A 228 -12.40 25.58 4.81
C GLY A 228 -12.85 24.13 4.65
N THR A 229 -12.73 23.53 3.45
CA THR A 229 -12.95 22.10 3.24
C THR A 229 -11.69 21.30 3.59
N LEU A 230 -11.85 20.12 4.20
CA LEU A 230 -10.74 19.19 4.43
C LEU A 230 -10.16 18.79 3.06
N ASP A 231 -8.84 18.89 2.87
CA ASP A 231 -8.21 18.48 1.61
C ASP A 231 -8.06 16.95 1.54
N TYR A 232 -9.17 16.23 1.37
CA TYR A 232 -9.20 14.76 1.19
C TYR A 232 -8.47 14.26 -0.08
N ARG A 233 -7.87 15.15 -0.89
CA ARG A 233 -7.18 14.73 -2.13
C ARG A 233 -5.82 14.08 -1.88
N THR A 234 -5.28 14.19 -0.67
CA THR A 234 -3.91 13.79 -0.36
C THR A 234 -3.84 12.41 0.31
N ILE A 235 -4.73 12.06 1.23
CA ILE A 235 -4.68 10.76 1.93
C ILE A 235 -5.98 10.03 1.71
N GLY A 236 -5.91 9.01 0.87
CA GLY A 236 -7.06 8.33 0.33
C GLY A 236 -7.90 7.66 1.39
N ASP A 237 -9.17 8.04 1.36
CA ASP A 237 -10.42 7.26 1.40
C ASP A 237 -10.32 5.72 1.27
N GLY A 238 -9.20 5.08 0.91
CA GLY A 238 -9.11 3.62 0.84
C GLY A 238 -9.35 2.92 2.18
N TYR A 239 -8.80 3.46 3.27
CA TYR A 239 -8.98 2.88 4.62
C TYR A 239 -10.42 3.02 5.10
N LEU A 240 -11.08 4.16 4.82
CA LEU A 240 -12.47 4.41 5.20
C LEU A 240 -13.48 3.78 4.25
N GLN A 241 -13.18 3.68 2.95
CA GLN A 241 -14.04 3.04 1.97
C GLN A 241 -14.03 1.51 2.18
N GLU A 242 -12.90 0.91 2.56
CA GLU A 242 -12.88 -0.49 3.01
C GLU A 242 -13.60 -0.67 4.36
N MET A 243 -13.42 0.23 5.34
CA MET A 243 -14.17 0.16 6.61
C MET A 243 -15.68 0.35 6.40
N SER A 244 -16.09 1.32 5.58
CA SER A 244 -17.49 1.58 5.23
C SER A 244 -18.08 0.41 4.44
N MET A 245 -17.32 -0.18 3.50
CA MET A 245 -17.73 -1.39 2.80
C MET A 245 -17.84 -2.61 3.73
N VAL A 246 -16.92 -2.80 4.68
CA VAL A 246 -16.98 -3.90 5.65
C VAL A 246 -18.13 -3.69 6.63
N CYS A 247 -18.31 -2.48 7.16
CA CYS A 247 -19.46 -2.15 8.01
C CYS A 247 -20.78 -2.31 7.26
N GLN A 248 -20.81 -2.03 5.95
CA GLN A 248 -21.99 -2.21 5.13
C GLN A 248 -22.23 -3.68 4.77
N ASP A 249 -21.20 -4.47 4.46
CA ASP A 249 -21.31 -5.92 4.26
C ASP A 249 -21.76 -6.62 5.56
N GLU A 250 -21.21 -6.25 6.71
CA GLU A 250 -21.62 -6.76 8.03
C GLU A 250 -23.08 -6.41 8.35
N TYR A 251 -23.51 -5.18 8.03
CA TYR A 251 -24.90 -4.75 8.17
C TYR A 251 -25.83 -5.54 7.24
N GLU A 252 -25.47 -5.70 5.96
CA GLU A 252 -26.28 -6.43 4.97
C GLU A 252 -26.39 -7.92 5.33
N ILE A 253 -25.32 -8.54 5.83
CA ILE A 253 -25.33 -9.92 6.35
C ILE A 253 -26.23 -10.02 7.59
N ALA A 254 -26.07 -9.12 8.56
CA ALA A 254 -26.86 -9.13 9.78
C ALA A 254 -28.37 -8.94 9.50
N LEU A 255 -28.69 -8.09 8.52
CA LEU A 255 -30.05 -7.86 8.04
C LEU A 255 -30.62 -9.10 7.32
N ALA A 256 -29.83 -9.76 6.47
CA ALA A 256 -30.26 -10.92 5.70
C ALA A 256 -30.43 -12.19 6.56
N GLU A 257 -29.57 -12.37 7.57
CA GLU A 257 -29.60 -13.53 8.46
C GLU A 257 -30.49 -13.33 9.69
N GLY A 258 -30.95 -12.09 9.94
CA GLY A 258 -31.72 -11.75 11.15
C GLY A 258 -30.92 -11.96 12.43
N SER A 259 -29.59 -11.82 12.37
CA SER A 259 -28.66 -12.19 13.44
C SER A 259 -28.41 -11.07 14.45
N ALA A 260 -28.97 -9.87 14.23
CA ALA A 260 -28.82 -8.70 15.11
C ALA A 260 -30.18 -8.08 15.50
N SER A 261 -30.24 -7.45 16.67
CA SER A 261 -31.43 -6.71 17.13
C SER A 261 -31.59 -5.38 16.39
N GLU A 262 -32.81 -4.83 16.38
CA GLU A 262 -33.12 -3.56 15.72
C GLU A 262 -32.27 -2.38 16.25
N GLU A 263 -31.99 -2.36 17.56
CA GLU A 263 -31.08 -1.38 18.20
C GLU A 263 -29.62 -1.55 17.74
N THR A 264 -29.18 -2.80 17.55
CA THR A 264 -27.83 -3.10 17.05
C THR A 264 -27.69 -2.69 15.58
N LEU A 265 -28.69 -2.98 14.76
CA LEU A 265 -28.73 -2.59 13.34
C LEU A 265 -28.73 -1.07 13.15
N GLU A 266 -29.43 -0.32 14.01
CA GLU A 266 -29.42 1.14 13.96
C GLU A 266 -28.05 1.70 14.40
N GLY A 267 -27.40 1.08 15.38
CA GLY A 267 -26.01 1.38 15.76
C GLY A 267 -25.01 1.08 14.64
N MET A 268 -25.17 -0.04 13.92
CA MET A 268 -24.35 -0.39 12.75
C MET A 268 -24.58 0.61 11.60
N ARG A 269 -25.83 1.00 11.34
CA ARG A 269 -26.20 1.98 10.31
C ARG A 269 -25.61 3.37 10.55
N GLN A 270 -25.46 3.79 11.81
CA GLN A 270 -24.84 5.07 12.15
C GLN A 270 -23.31 5.08 11.93
N ASN A 271 -22.70 3.91 11.77
CA ASN A 271 -21.27 3.72 11.55
C ASN A 271 -20.91 3.44 10.07
N ILE A 272 -21.88 3.40 9.16
CA ILE A 272 -21.72 3.31 7.69
C ILE A 272 -21.65 4.73 7.11
#